data_AF-A0A831SKA6-F1
#
_entry.id   AF-A0A831SKA6-F1
#
_cell.length_a   1.000
_cell.length_b   1.000
_cell.length_c   1.000
_cell.angle_alpha   90.00
_cell.angle_beta   90.00
_cell.angle_gamma   90.00
#
_symmetry.space_group_name_H-M   'P 1'
#
loop_
_entity.id
_entity.type
_entity.pdbx_description
1 polymer ?
#
loop_
_entity_poly.entity_id
_entity_poly.type
_entity_poly.pdbx_seq_one_letter_code
_entity_poly.pdbx_strand_id
1 'polypeptide(L)'
;TGDEKDKAELVKYTKGRIKYFEIGNEVWHGNHKDIKKVLPSEYAKKYLLYYQAMKSIDPTIKIGAVLHTKEWNQAILKIIKDKIDFGIVHIYPTPAWGEKLSKIPPEDIFEITLALPEFQYQKYIKETLEILKKYAKKDVPLAVTEFNCGFVQEYPVPYRHTLGCALVNAELLKLFMKPENKILMANYWNFVNEYWGMIANGFNGNYKDLYKPYYKRPNFHVFEFYNKHFGDVLLDVDVECDGYNLGKFEDYLGNRYCDNLKGEVVGGNLLKGKKWRVKEIEGVGGWELGAGSGGDGSGEKGVLSLEFENPKHSNYYHTYKVCKVEPNTYYKLSGYIKAENLQVNKDESGFRLEIQDARGWTKTKWAKSTKDVKGSTDWVYVEKIFKTLPDVKAIKIIARRIGEKPLLKGKVFVKDVRLYKVKAKDFYVPYLSVNASKSEDGKKVYLMVINKNLEKDIEAEIRLKGFETKTGVAKIFILWAKRIAATNEGFPPKVKVYKEEVQFKGNSFRYKFKKHSLTAIEIVGSYGVGSDGVGS
;
A
#
# COMPACT_ATOMS: atom_id res chain seq x y z
N THR A 1 20.12 -3.69 -25.43
CA THR A 1 20.22 -5.13 -25.75
C THR A 1 20.91 -5.92 -24.64
N GLY A 2 21.78 -5.27 -23.84
CA GLY A 2 22.57 -5.98 -22.84
C GLY A 2 23.64 -6.87 -23.44
N ASP A 3 23.99 -6.61 -24.69
CA ASP A 3 25.20 -7.13 -25.28
C ASP A 3 26.43 -6.48 -24.64
N GLU A 4 27.61 -7.03 -24.93
CA GLU A 4 28.87 -6.56 -24.35
C GLU A 4 29.20 -5.12 -24.73
N LYS A 5 28.69 -4.63 -25.86
CA LYS A 5 28.94 -3.26 -26.33
C LYS A 5 28.15 -2.25 -25.50
N ASP A 6 26.86 -2.51 -25.28
CA ASP A 6 26.01 -1.72 -24.38
C ASP A 6 26.59 -1.66 -22.96
N LYS A 7 27.07 -2.81 -22.45
CA LYS A 7 27.72 -2.87 -21.14
C LYS A 7 28.97 -2.02 -21.12
N ALA A 8 29.87 -2.16 -22.10
CA ALA A 8 31.11 -1.38 -22.15
C ALA A 8 30.84 0.13 -22.24
N GLU A 9 29.87 0.56 -23.04
CA GLU A 9 29.50 1.96 -23.20
C GLU A 9 28.86 2.54 -21.93
N LEU A 10 27.88 1.84 -21.37
CA LEU A 10 27.21 2.24 -20.14
C LEU A 10 28.21 2.37 -18.99
N VAL A 11 29.14 1.43 -18.89
CA VAL A 11 30.12 1.43 -17.82
C VAL A 11 31.18 2.52 -18.02
N LYS A 12 31.57 2.83 -19.26
CA LYS A 12 32.42 4.02 -19.56
C LYS A 12 31.71 5.33 -19.20
N TYR A 13 30.41 5.43 -19.48
CA TYR A 13 29.63 6.65 -19.19
C TYR A 13 29.42 6.88 -17.69
N THR A 14 29.24 5.81 -16.91
CA THR A 14 28.89 5.89 -15.48
C THR A 14 30.07 6.24 -14.58
N LYS A 15 31.31 5.85 -14.95
CA LYS A 15 32.51 5.98 -14.11
C LYS A 15 32.70 7.41 -13.58
N GLY A 16 32.59 7.58 -12.26
CA GLY A 16 32.78 8.87 -11.57
C GLY A 16 31.70 9.93 -11.82
N ARG A 17 30.63 9.61 -12.56
CA ARG A 17 29.53 10.55 -12.89
C ARG A 17 28.21 10.18 -12.22
N ILE A 18 27.97 8.89 -12.00
CA ILE A 18 26.68 8.38 -11.53
C ILE A 18 26.88 7.67 -10.20
N LYS A 19 26.23 8.18 -9.14
CA LYS A 19 26.25 7.56 -7.81
C LYS A 19 25.23 6.44 -7.65
N TYR A 20 24.04 6.59 -8.23
CA TYR A 20 22.93 5.65 -8.13
C TYR A 20 22.44 5.24 -9.51
N PHE A 21 22.26 3.95 -9.74
CA PHE A 21 21.82 3.41 -11.01
C PHE A 21 20.75 2.32 -10.81
N GLU A 22 19.63 2.46 -11.51
CA GLU A 22 18.52 1.50 -11.53
C GLU A 22 18.63 0.61 -12.77
N ILE A 23 18.58 -0.73 -12.59
CA ILE A 23 18.61 -1.68 -13.71
C ILE A 23 17.20 -2.15 -14.06
N GLY A 24 16.65 -1.55 -15.12
CA GLY A 24 15.31 -1.81 -15.65
C GLY A 24 14.24 -0.96 -14.95
N ASN A 25 13.07 -0.84 -15.58
CA ASN A 25 11.90 -0.17 -15.01
C ASN A 25 10.67 -1.07 -15.22
N GLU A 26 9.88 -1.30 -14.18
CA GLU A 26 8.65 -2.12 -14.21
C GLU A 26 8.70 -3.43 -15.02
N VAL A 27 9.86 -4.08 -15.04
CA VAL A 27 10.22 -5.14 -16.01
C VAL A 27 9.27 -6.34 -16.05
N TRP A 28 8.47 -6.56 -15.00
CA TRP A 28 7.55 -7.69 -14.89
C TRP A 28 6.44 -7.69 -15.95
N HIS A 29 6.05 -6.53 -16.49
CA HIS A 29 5.00 -6.43 -17.53
C HIS A 29 5.56 -6.32 -18.94
N GLY A 30 6.89 -6.40 -19.10
CA GLY A 30 7.56 -6.40 -20.39
C GLY A 30 7.89 -4.99 -20.89
N ASN A 31 7.79 -4.76 -22.20
CA ASN A 31 8.19 -3.48 -22.83
C ASN A 31 7.02 -2.73 -23.50
N HIS A 32 5.77 -3.13 -23.21
CA HIS A 32 4.55 -2.63 -23.84
C HIS A 32 4.52 -2.75 -25.38
N LYS A 33 5.40 -3.57 -25.96
CA LYS A 33 5.49 -3.83 -27.40
C LYS A 33 5.46 -5.35 -27.65
N ASP A 34 6.58 -5.93 -28.00
CA ASP A 34 6.77 -7.34 -28.37
C ASP A 34 7.04 -8.26 -27.16
N ILE A 35 7.59 -7.73 -26.07
CA ILE A 35 7.81 -8.48 -24.82
C ILE A 35 6.63 -8.22 -23.89
N LYS A 36 5.80 -9.25 -23.67
CA LYS A 36 4.58 -9.16 -22.85
C LYS A 36 4.81 -9.38 -21.35
N LYS A 37 5.91 -10.05 -20.98
CA LYS A 37 6.24 -10.41 -19.60
C LYS A 37 7.70 -10.84 -19.53
N VAL A 38 8.36 -10.55 -18.41
CA VAL A 38 9.68 -11.08 -18.05
C VAL A 38 9.53 -11.96 -16.81
N LEU A 39 10.17 -13.14 -16.81
CA LEU A 39 10.20 -13.99 -15.62
C LEU A 39 11.17 -13.42 -14.57
N PRO A 40 10.89 -13.56 -13.25
CA PRO A 40 11.81 -13.08 -12.22
C PRO A 40 13.23 -13.64 -12.37
N SER A 41 13.37 -14.90 -12.78
CA SER A 41 14.68 -15.54 -13.00
C SER A 41 15.44 -14.97 -14.21
N GLU A 42 14.73 -14.59 -15.27
CA GLU A 42 15.33 -13.95 -16.45
C GLU A 42 15.85 -12.55 -16.09
N TYR A 43 15.04 -11.77 -15.37
CA TYR A 43 15.46 -10.47 -14.85
C TYR A 43 16.68 -10.61 -13.94
N ALA A 44 16.64 -11.50 -12.94
CA ALA A 44 17.73 -11.69 -11.99
C ALA A 44 19.06 -12.06 -12.66
N LYS A 45 19.03 -12.95 -13.67
CA LYS A 45 20.23 -13.31 -14.44
C LYS A 45 20.79 -12.11 -15.21
N LYS A 46 19.95 -11.36 -15.91
CA LYS A 46 20.37 -10.15 -16.63
C LYS A 46 20.90 -9.07 -15.68
N TYR A 47 20.21 -8.85 -14.57
CA TYR A 47 20.62 -7.93 -13.52
C TYR A 47 22.04 -8.22 -13.03
N LEU A 48 22.38 -9.48 -12.75
CA LEU A 48 23.71 -9.86 -12.27
C LEU A 48 24.82 -9.55 -13.27
N LEU A 49 24.57 -9.72 -14.58
CA LEU A 49 25.53 -9.38 -15.63
C LEU A 49 25.88 -7.89 -15.61
N TYR A 50 24.86 -7.03 -15.52
CA TYR A 50 25.08 -5.58 -15.42
C TYR A 50 25.72 -5.18 -14.09
N TYR A 51 25.25 -5.75 -12.97
CA TYR A 51 25.80 -5.48 -11.65
C TYR A 51 27.32 -5.77 -11.61
N GLN A 52 27.73 -6.94 -12.10
CA GLN A 52 29.14 -7.34 -12.13
C GLN A 52 29.97 -6.43 -13.04
N ALA A 53 29.49 -6.15 -14.25
CA ALA A 53 30.18 -5.27 -15.19
C ALA A 53 30.39 -3.86 -14.60
N MET A 54 29.34 -3.25 -14.04
CA MET A 54 29.41 -1.92 -13.45
C MET A 54 30.32 -1.88 -12.22
N LYS A 55 30.20 -2.85 -11.30
CA LYS A 55 31.04 -2.93 -10.10
C LYS A 55 32.52 -3.18 -10.39
N SER A 56 32.85 -3.84 -11.51
CA SER A 56 34.25 -4.09 -11.90
C SER A 56 35.01 -2.81 -12.31
N ILE A 57 34.29 -1.77 -12.74
CA ILE A 57 34.88 -0.52 -13.22
C ILE A 57 34.73 0.60 -12.18
N ASP A 58 33.59 0.66 -11.51
CA ASP A 58 33.34 1.57 -10.40
C ASP A 58 32.75 0.79 -9.20
N PRO A 59 33.58 0.36 -8.24
CA PRO A 59 33.09 -0.33 -7.05
C PRO A 59 32.16 0.53 -6.17
N THR A 60 32.20 1.86 -6.32
CA THR A 60 31.47 2.82 -5.46
C THR A 60 30.04 3.08 -5.91
N ILE A 61 29.72 2.84 -7.20
CA ILE A 61 28.37 3.00 -7.75
C ILE A 61 27.36 2.16 -6.95
N LYS A 62 26.17 2.70 -6.69
CA LYS A 62 25.09 1.99 -6.03
C LYS A 62 24.09 1.50 -7.06
N ILE A 63 23.78 0.21 -7.04
CA ILE A 63 22.96 -0.44 -8.06
C ILE A 63 21.67 -1.00 -7.46
N GLY A 64 20.54 -0.59 -8.02
CA GLY A 64 19.21 -0.96 -7.57
C GLY A 64 18.55 -2.05 -8.40
N ALA A 65 17.79 -2.93 -7.75
CA ALA A 65 16.98 -3.96 -8.41
C ALA A 65 15.46 -3.67 -8.26
N VAL A 66 14.71 -3.87 -9.35
CA VAL A 66 13.26 -3.67 -9.44
C VAL A 66 12.52 -4.69 -8.57
N LEU A 67 11.83 -4.20 -7.55
CA LEU A 67 10.93 -4.96 -6.69
C LEU A 67 9.47 -4.73 -7.09
N HIS A 68 8.61 -5.68 -6.74
CA HIS A 68 7.17 -5.60 -6.96
C HIS A 68 6.45 -6.43 -5.90
N THR A 69 5.95 -7.63 -6.27
CA THR A 69 5.18 -8.49 -5.36
C THR A 69 6.12 -9.28 -4.45
N LYS A 70 5.58 -9.81 -3.35
CA LYS A 70 6.32 -10.71 -2.47
C LYS A 70 6.95 -11.89 -3.23
N GLU A 71 6.21 -12.50 -4.14
CA GLU A 71 6.67 -13.64 -4.94
C GLU A 71 7.75 -13.24 -5.92
N TRP A 72 7.61 -12.08 -6.58
CA TRP A 72 8.64 -11.50 -7.45
C TRP A 72 9.92 -11.25 -6.65
N ASN A 73 9.81 -10.52 -5.53
CA ASN A 73 10.94 -10.14 -4.68
C ASN A 73 11.67 -11.38 -4.17
N GLN A 74 10.94 -12.39 -3.69
CA GLN A 74 11.54 -13.64 -3.23
C GLN A 74 12.26 -14.39 -4.35
N ALA A 75 11.66 -14.45 -5.55
CA ALA A 75 12.25 -15.16 -6.68
C ALA A 75 13.54 -14.51 -7.16
N ILE A 76 13.59 -13.18 -7.28
CA ILE A 76 14.81 -12.48 -7.70
C ILE A 76 15.88 -12.54 -6.60
N LEU A 77 15.51 -12.33 -5.33
CA LEU A 77 16.47 -12.23 -4.23
C LEU A 77 17.09 -13.57 -3.85
N LYS A 78 16.43 -14.70 -4.14
CA LYS A 78 17.04 -16.04 -4.06
C LYS A 78 18.24 -16.19 -5.01
N ILE A 79 18.22 -15.48 -6.13
CA ILE A 79 19.25 -15.55 -7.18
C ILE A 79 20.32 -14.48 -6.92
N ILE A 80 19.92 -13.21 -6.78
CA ILE A 80 20.89 -12.09 -6.69
C ILE A 80 21.53 -11.95 -5.30
N LYS A 81 20.85 -12.42 -4.25
CA LYS A 81 21.33 -12.42 -2.85
C LYS A 81 21.85 -11.05 -2.41
N ASP A 82 23.14 -10.96 -2.05
CA ASP A 82 23.83 -9.77 -1.54
C ASP A 82 24.22 -8.77 -2.64
N LYS A 83 24.08 -9.14 -3.92
CA LYS A 83 24.40 -8.29 -5.08
C LYS A 83 23.26 -7.31 -5.34
N ILE A 84 23.06 -6.38 -4.42
CA ILE A 84 22.06 -5.31 -4.48
C ILE A 84 22.47 -4.22 -3.51
N ASP A 85 22.39 -2.95 -3.91
CA ASP A 85 22.71 -1.82 -3.02
C ASP A 85 21.45 -1.09 -2.52
N PHE A 86 20.35 -1.12 -3.29
CA PHE A 86 19.04 -0.64 -2.87
C PHE A 86 17.92 -1.40 -3.61
N GLY A 87 16.74 -1.51 -3.00
CA GLY A 87 15.54 -2.06 -3.64
C GLY A 87 14.69 -0.95 -4.26
N ILE A 88 14.21 -1.13 -5.49
CA ILE A 88 13.37 -0.15 -6.18
C ILE A 88 11.90 -0.52 -5.99
N VAL A 89 11.08 0.44 -5.54
CA VAL A 89 9.64 0.25 -5.32
C VAL A 89 8.83 1.40 -5.88
N HIS A 90 7.64 1.11 -6.40
CA HIS A 90 6.70 2.11 -6.92
C HIS A 90 5.46 2.18 -6.02
N ILE A 91 5.06 3.39 -5.63
CA ILE A 91 4.00 3.60 -4.62
C ILE A 91 2.91 4.51 -5.16
N TYR A 92 1.72 3.93 -5.33
CA TYR A 92 0.54 4.61 -5.85
C TYR A 92 -0.69 4.29 -4.97
N PRO A 93 -0.93 5.02 -3.86
CA PRO A 93 -2.13 4.86 -3.05
C PRO A 93 -3.36 5.30 -3.82
N THR A 94 -4.09 4.35 -4.41
CA THR A 94 -5.40 4.61 -5.00
C THR A 94 -6.42 3.55 -4.55
N PRO A 95 -7.71 3.88 -4.32
CA PRO A 95 -8.75 2.88 -4.11
C PRO A 95 -9.04 2.06 -5.36
N ALA A 96 -8.92 2.66 -6.55
CA ALA A 96 -9.21 2.04 -7.83
C ALA A 96 -8.34 2.62 -8.97
N TRP A 97 -8.24 1.92 -10.08
CA TRP A 97 -7.53 2.39 -11.27
C TRP A 97 -8.51 2.77 -12.39
N GLY A 98 -8.12 3.70 -13.25
CA GLY A 98 -8.86 4.03 -14.46
C GLY A 98 -10.19 4.72 -14.19
N GLU A 99 -11.12 4.58 -15.14
CA GLU A 99 -12.47 5.15 -15.13
C GLU A 99 -13.34 4.71 -13.94
N LYS A 100 -12.95 3.67 -13.20
CA LYS A 100 -13.64 3.30 -11.95
C LYS A 100 -13.63 4.45 -10.95
N LEU A 101 -12.57 5.28 -10.94
CA LEU A 101 -12.48 6.46 -10.10
C LEU A 101 -13.56 7.49 -10.42
N SER A 102 -13.93 7.65 -11.69
CA SER A 102 -14.98 8.60 -12.11
C SER A 102 -16.38 8.23 -11.61
N LYS A 103 -16.55 7.02 -11.06
CA LYS A 103 -17.82 6.50 -10.49
C LYS A 103 -17.87 6.59 -8.97
N ILE A 104 -16.81 7.05 -8.32
CA ILE A 104 -16.72 7.17 -6.86
C ILE A 104 -16.79 8.66 -6.50
N PRO A 105 -17.56 9.07 -5.47
CA PRO A 105 -17.51 10.44 -4.99
C PRO A 105 -16.08 10.88 -4.67
N PRO A 106 -15.60 12.05 -5.15
CA PRO A 106 -14.25 12.51 -4.85
C PRO A 106 -13.92 12.53 -3.36
N GLU A 107 -14.89 12.84 -2.50
CA GLU A 107 -14.75 12.86 -1.06
C GLU A 107 -14.36 11.47 -0.51
N ASP A 108 -15.06 10.41 -0.94
CA ASP A 108 -14.72 9.03 -0.60
C ASP A 108 -13.34 8.65 -1.13
N ILE A 109 -13.00 9.03 -2.37
CA ILE A 109 -11.68 8.76 -2.96
C ILE A 109 -10.60 9.36 -2.07
N PHE A 110 -10.68 10.65 -1.74
CA PHE A 110 -9.62 11.31 -0.99
C PHE A 110 -9.59 10.89 0.48
N GLU A 111 -10.73 10.62 1.12
CA GLU A 111 -10.76 10.09 2.48
C GLU A 111 -10.04 8.73 2.53
N ILE A 112 -10.38 7.79 1.64
CA ILE A 112 -9.68 6.50 1.55
C ILE A 112 -8.20 6.69 1.26
N THR A 113 -7.87 7.49 0.25
CA THR A 113 -6.50 7.64 -0.27
C THR A 113 -5.55 8.27 0.76
N LEU A 114 -6.03 9.21 1.58
CA LEU A 114 -5.27 9.82 2.69
C LEU A 114 -4.97 8.85 3.85
N ALA A 115 -5.66 7.71 3.92
CA ALA A 115 -5.37 6.64 4.88
C ALA A 115 -4.33 5.65 4.37
N LEU A 116 -4.25 5.43 3.05
CA LEU A 116 -3.46 4.36 2.44
C LEU A 116 -1.95 4.40 2.72
N PRO A 117 -1.28 5.58 2.82
CA PRO A 117 0.14 5.64 3.20
C PRO A 117 0.42 4.86 4.49
N GLU A 118 -0.31 5.15 5.57
CA GLU A 118 -0.12 4.48 6.86
C GLU A 118 -0.78 3.09 6.88
N PHE A 119 -2.00 2.96 6.34
CA PHE A 119 -2.77 1.73 6.40
C PHE A 119 -2.15 0.58 5.60
N GLN A 120 -1.66 0.87 4.40
CA GLN A 120 -1.19 -0.13 3.45
C GLN A 120 0.31 -0.05 3.23
N TYR A 121 0.84 1.13 2.95
CA TYR A 121 2.23 1.24 2.48
C TYR A 121 3.26 1.13 3.61
N GLN A 122 2.92 1.51 4.85
CA GLN A 122 3.75 1.21 6.02
C GLN A 122 4.00 -0.29 6.18
N LYS A 123 2.96 -1.13 6.00
CA LYS A 123 3.10 -2.59 6.04
C LYS A 123 3.90 -3.10 4.85
N TYR A 124 3.60 -2.64 3.63
CA TYR A 124 4.31 -3.04 2.42
C TYR A 124 5.81 -2.76 2.49
N ILE A 125 6.20 -1.57 2.96
CA ILE A 125 7.60 -1.18 3.15
C ILE A 125 8.28 -2.13 4.14
N LYS A 126 7.66 -2.33 5.32
CA LYS A 126 8.20 -3.22 6.35
C LYS A 126 8.41 -4.65 5.84
N GLU A 127 7.41 -5.25 5.21
CA GLU A 127 7.50 -6.61 4.68
C GLU A 127 8.56 -6.72 3.56
N THR A 128 8.70 -5.67 2.75
CA THR A 128 9.72 -5.62 1.69
C THR A 128 11.13 -5.55 2.27
N LEU A 129 11.36 -4.72 3.30
CA LEU A 129 12.62 -4.65 4.03
C LEU A 129 12.97 -5.98 4.73
N GLU A 130 11.99 -6.66 5.31
CA GLU A 130 12.19 -7.98 5.93
C GLU A 130 12.62 -9.04 4.90
N ILE A 131 12.01 -9.03 3.71
CA ILE A 131 12.41 -9.91 2.60
C ILE A 131 13.83 -9.58 2.13
N LEU A 132 14.16 -8.30 1.93
CA LEU A 132 15.51 -7.86 1.58
C LEU A 132 16.54 -8.35 2.60
N LYS A 133 16.32 -8.07 3.88
CA LYS A 133 17.22 -8.50 4.97
C LYS A 133 17.39 -10.02 4.99
N LYS A 134 16.30 -10.78 4.79
CA LYS A 134 16.33 -12.25 4.78
C LYS A 134 17.23 -12.82 3.69
N TYR A 135 17.16 -12.30 2.46
CA TYR A 135 17.84 -12.87 1.30
C TYR A 135 19.18 -12.22 0.98
N ALA A 136 19.30 -10.90 1.15
CA ALA A 136 20.55 -10.17 0.93
C ALA A 136 21.52 -10.27 2.11
N LYS A 137 21.04 -10.73 3.28
CA LYS A 137 21.84 -10.89 4.52
C LYS A 137 22.53 -9.61 4.98
N LYS A 138 22.00 -8.46 4.58
CA LYS A 138 22.43 -7.12 4.96
C LYS A 138 21.23 -6.18 4.96
N ASP A 139 21.38 -5.03 5.60
CA ASP A 139 20.39 -3.97 5.47
C ASP A 139 20.52 -3.33 4.08
N VAL A 140 19.41 -3.36 3.33
CA VAL A 140 19.30 -2.77 1.99
C VAL A 140 18.18 -1.74 2.05
N PRO A 141 18.47 -0.44 1.82
CA PRO A 141 17.43 0.58 1.81
C PRO A 141 16.53 0.46 0.57
N LEU A 142 15.39 1.15 0.59
CA LEU A 142 14.50 1.27 -0.56
C LEU A 142 14.70 2.62 -1.26
N ALA A 143 14.62 2.64 -2.58
CA ALA A 143 14.42 3.84 -3.38
C ALA A 143 12.99 3.80 -3.94
N VAL A 144 12.19 4.82 -3.63
CA VAL A 144 10.85 4.99 -4.20
C VAL A 144 10.99 5.78 -5.50
N THR A 145 11.41 5.12 -6.58
CA THR A 145 11.75 5.81 -7.84
C THR A 145 10.54 6.24 -8.65
N GLU A 146 9.34 5.79 -8.24
CA GLU A 146 8.08 6.35 -8.68
C GLU A 146 7.07 6.43 -7.52
N PHE A 147 6.52 7.63 -7.28
CA PHE A 147 5.30 7.77 -6.49
C PHE A 147 4.39 8.90 -6.97
N ASN A 148 3.08 8.68 -6.84
CA ASN A 148 2.00 9.65 -6.97
C ASN A 148 0.70 9.05 -6.38
N CYS A 149 -0.45 9.67 -6.53
CA CYS A 149 -1.75 9.17 -6.04
C CYS A 149 -2.36 8.04 -6.89
N GLY A 150 -1.79 7.70 -8.06
CA GLY A 150 -2.29 6.58 -8.88
C GLY A 150 -3.62 6.84 -9.61
N PHE A 151 -4.03 8.11 -9.73
CA PHE A 151 -5.24 8.51 -10.46
C PHE A 151 -5.02 8.67 -11.97
N VAL A 152 -5.13 7.56 -12.71
CA VAL A 152 -5.15 7.54 -14.18
C VAL A 152 -6.58 7.73 -14.68
N GLN A 153 -7.04 8.98 -14.77
CA GLN A 153 -8.40 9.35 -15.23
C GLN A 153 -8.49 10.87 -15.55
N GLU A 154 -9.43 11.31 -16.40
CA GLU A 154 -9.66 12.74 -16.72
C GLU A 154 -10.94 13.38 -16.13
N TYR A 155 -12.03 12.63 -15.93
CA TYR A 155 -13.34 13.12 -15.48
C TYR A 155 -13.71 12.73 -14.03
N PRO A 156 -14.33 13.64 -13.25
CA PRO A 156 -14.84 14.97 -13.63
C PRO A 156 -13.75 16.05 -13.74
N VAL A 157 -12.59 15.79 -13.14
CA VAL A 157 -11.36 16.57 -13.28
C VAL A 157 -10.19 15.59 -13.12
N PRO A 158 -8.99 15.87 -13.66
CA PRO A 158 -7.83 15.00 -13.48
C PRO A 158 -7.39 14.99 -12.01
N TYR A 159 -7.79 13.96 -11.24
CA TYR A 159 -7.55 13.90 -9.79
C TYR A 159 -6.06 13.93 -9.41
N ARG A 160 -5.18 13.50 -10.33
CA ARG A 160 -3.73 13.62 -10.20
C ARG A 160 -3.22 15.06 -10.02
N HIS A 161 -4.00 16.07 -10.42
CA HIS A 161 -3.62 17.49 -10.34
C HIS A 161 -4.42 18.27 -9.27
N THR A 162 -5.11 17.59 -8.36
CA THR A 162 -5.95 18.25 -7.34
C THR A 162 -5.19 18.59 -6.07
N LEU A 163 -5.80 19.46 -5.25
CA LEU A 163 -5.42 19.66 -3.84
C LEU A 163 -5.37 18.32 -3.08
N GLY A 164 -6.37 17.45 -3.24
CA GLY A 164 -6.40 16.18 -2.54
C GLY A 164 -5.21 15.27 -2.88
N CYS A 165 -4.78 15.24 -4.14
CA CYS A 165 -3.57 14.50 -4.49
C CYS A 165 -2.31 15.14 -3.89
N ALA A 166 -2.25 16.47 -3.80
CA ALA A 166 -1.18 17.15 -3.07
C ALA A 166 -1.10 16.74 -1.59
N LEU A 167 -2.24 16.64 -0.90
CA LEU A 167 -2.27 16.18 0.50
C LEU A 167 -1.79 14.73 0.64
N VAL A 168 -2.16 13.86 -0.29
CA VAL A 168 -1.74 12.44 -0.31
C VAL A 168 -0.23 12.33 -0.52
N ASN A 169 0.34 13.12 -1.43
CA ASN A 169 1.78 13.14 -1.63
C ASN A 169 2.52 13.71 -0.41
N ALA A 170 1.94 14.67 0.32
CA ALA A 170 2.48 15.13 1.59
C ALA A 170 2.46 14.04 2.68
N GLU A 171 1.42 13.20 2.74
CA GLU A 171 1.37 12.00 3.60
C GLU A 171 2.45 10.97 3.22
N LEU A 172 2.66 10.74 1.92
CA LEU A 172 3.70 9.84 1.44
C LEU A 172 5.10 10.34 1.82
N LEU A 173 5.37 11.65 1.67
CA LEU A 173 6.64 12.23 2.10
C LEU A 173 6.89 12.01 3.60
N LYS A 174 5.87 12.24 4.46
CA LYS A 174 5.95 11.92 5.90
C LYS A 174 6.28 10.45 6.12
N LEU A 175 5.59 9.54 5.43
CA LEU A 175 5.85 8.09 5.52
C LEU A 175 7.30 7.76 5.13
N PHE A 176 7.81 8.35 4.05
CA PHE A 176 9.14 8.06 3.53
C PHE A 176 10.25 8.59 4.44
N MET A 177 10.01 9.70 5.14
CA MET A 177 10.97 10.29 6.07
C MET A 177 11.14 9.52 7.38
N LYS A 178 10.21 8.63 7.74
CA LYS A 178 10.34 7.77 8.93
C LYS A 178 11.66 6.96 8.86
N PRO A 179 12.61 7.12 9.81
CA PRO A 179 13.91 6.45 9.74
C PRO A 179 13.83 4.93 9.63
N GLU A 180 12.85 4.31 10.29
CA GLU A 180 12.62 2.87 10.27
C GLU A 180 12.20 2.32 8.89
N ASN A 181 11.70 3.20 8.00
CA ASN A 181 11.31 2.84 6.64
C ASN A 181 12.50 2.78 5.68
N LYS A 182 13.70 3.24 6.09
CA LYS A 182 14.96 3.13 5.34
C LYS A 182 14.82 3.56 3.87
N ILE A 183 14.10 4.64 3.62
CA ILE A 183 13.97 5.21 2.28
C ILE A 183 15.21 6.05 1.98
N LEU A 184 15.98 5.63 0.99
CA LEU A 184 17.18 6.30 0.51
C LEU A 184 16.84 7.57 -0.30
N MET A 185 15.84 7.46 -1.16
CA MET A 185 15.34 8.54 -2.01
C MET A 185 13.90 8.26 -2.43
N ALA A 186 13.17 9.31 -2.78
CA ALA A 186 11.83 9.22 -3.36
C ALA A 186 11.71 10.21 -4.53
N ASN A 187 11.19 9.75 -5.66
CA ASN A 187 11.09 10.50 -6.91
C ASN A 187 9.62 10.68 -7.27
N TYR A 188 9.16 11.92 -7.23
CA TYR A 188 7.81 12.27 -7.65
C TYR A 188 7.67 12.05 -9.16
N TRP A 189 6.68 11.25 -9.54
CA TRP A 189 6.30 11.05 -10.92
C TRP A 189 5.19 12.08 -11.22
N ASN A 190 5.36 13.20 -11.94
CA ASN A 190 6.51 13.69 -12.72
C ASN A 190 6.74 15.22 -12.55
N PHE A 191 7.80 15.77 -13.16
CA PHE A 191 8.16 17.18 -12.98
C PHE A 191 7.39 18.17 -13.87
N VAL A 192 7.62 18.19 -15.19
CA VAL A 192 7.09 19.22 -16.11
C VAL A 192 6.32 18.60 -17.27
N ASN A 193 5.10 19.10 -17.55
CA ASN A 193 4.25 18.78 -18.72
C ASN A 193 3.85 17.30 -18.93
N GLU A 194 4.45 16.38 -18.19
CA GLU A 194 4.10 14.96 -18.20
C GLU A 194 2.70 14.71 -17.64
N TYR A 195 2.21 13.48 -17.84
CA TYR A 195 0.88 13.04 -17.36
C TYR A 195 0.67 13.38 -15.87
N TRP A 196 1.71 13.26 -15.06
CA TRP A 196 1.67 13.57 -13.62
C TRP A 196 2.45 14.83 -13.23
N GLY A 197 2.81 15.69 -14.18
CA GLY A 197 3.65 16.87 -13.96
C GLY A 197 3.15 17.77 -12.82
N MET A 198 4.05 18.24 -11.96
CA MET A 198 3.73 19.26 -10.93
C MET A 198 3.76 20.70 -11.45
N ILE A 199 4.36 20.91 -12.63
CA ILE A 199 4.37 22.18 -13.36
C ILE A 199 3.90 21.89 -14.79
N ALA A 200 3.15 22.82 -15.39
CA ALA A 200 2.73 22.71 -16.77
C ALA A 200 2.65 24.07 -17.45
N ASN A 201 2.72 24.11 -18.77
CA ASN A 201 2.41 25.29 -19.59
C ASN A 201 1.37 25.03 -20.68
N GLY A 202 0.71 23.87 -20.61
CA GLY A 202 -0.28 23.44 -21.60
C GLY A 202 0.32 22.85 -22.87
N PHE A 203 1.62 22.52 -22.89
CA PHE A 203 2.23 21.81 -24.01
C PHE A 203 1.51 20.49 -24.31
N ASN A 204 1.08 20.32 -25.56
CA ASN A 204 0.33 19.16 -26.05
C ASN A 204 1.00 18.51 -27.27
N GLY A 205 2.31 18.72 -27.45
CA GLY A 205 3.06 18.30 -28.64
C GLY A 205 3.26 19.41 -29.68
N ASN A 206 2.57 20.55 -29.57
CA ASN A 206 2.83 21.71 -30.42
C ASN A 206 3.98 22.57 -29.85
N TYR A 207 5.11 22.62 -30.56
CA TYR A 207 6.29 23.40 -30.13
C TYR A 207 6.03 24.91 -29.97
N LYS A 208 4.97 25.47 -30.56
CA LYS A 208 4.56 26.86 -30.30
C LYS A 208 4.13 27.08 -28.85
N ASP A 209 3.61 26.04 -28.21
CA ASP A 209 3.13 26.08 -26.83
C ASP A 209 4.27 25.87 -25.81
N LEU A 210 5.45 25.45 -26.27
CA LEU A 210 6.63 25.22 -25.42
C LEU A 210 7.04 26.47 -24.64
N TYR A 211 6.79 27.65 -25.20
CA TYR A 211 7.17 28.94 -24.63
C TYR A 211 6.04 29.63 -23.85
N LYS A 212 4.88 28.98 -23.69
CA LYS A 212 3.82 29.51 -22.81
C LYS A 212 4.33 29.60 -21.36
N PRO A 213 3.90 30.60 -20.58
CA PRO A 213 4.25 30.69 -19.17
C PRO A 213 3.84 29.43 -18.41
N TYR A 214 4.76 28.93 -17.59
CA TYR A 214 4.50 27.79 -16.72
C TYR A 214 3.62 28.20 -15.54
N TYR A 215 2.68 27.34 -15.18
CA TYR A 215 1.87 27.43 -13.97
C TYR A 215 2.15 26.25 -13.04
N LYS A 216 1.97 26.51 -11.74
CA LYS A 216 2.20 25.54 -10.66
C LYS A 216 0.90 24.76 -10.40
N ARG A 217 0.97 23.44 -10.43
CA ARG A 217 -0.10 22.56 -9.94
C ARG A 217 0.02 22.40 -8.43
N PRO A 218 -1.05 21.99 -7.71
CA PRO A 218 -1.05 21.87 -6.25
C PRO A 218 0.13 21.10 -5.67
N ASN A 219 0.56 20.02 -6.33
CA ASN A 219 1.70 19.20 -5.90
C ASN A 219 3.02 19.98 -5.84
N PHE A 220 3.23 20.99 -6.70
CA PHE A 220 4.44 21.82 -6.63
C PHE A 220 4.58 22.48 -5.25
N HIS A 221 3.48 22.97 -4.69
CA HIS A 221 3.50 23.68 -3.42
C HIS A 221 3.84 22.78 -2.22
N VAL A 222 3.60 21.46 -2.32
CA VAL A 222 4.01 20.49 -1.29
C VAL A 222 5.53 20.47 -1.20
N PHE A 223 6.22 20.31 -2.33
CA PHE A 223 7.68 20.32 -2.38
C PHE A 223 8.24 21.70 -2.03
N GLU A 224 7.56 22.79 -2.43
CA GLU A 224 7.93 24.15 -2.02
C GLU A 224 7.85 24.32 -0.49
N PHE A 225 6.83 23.77 0.16
CA PHE A 225 6.68 23.83 1.61
C PHE A 225 7.77 23.02 2.30
N TYR A 226 8.02 21.78 1.89
CA TYR A 226 9.09 20.96 2.48
C TYR A 226 10.48 21.55 2.22
N ASN A 227 10.71 22.20 1.08
CA ASN A 227 12.00 22.82 0.80
C ASN A 227 12.25 24.10 1.61
N LYS A 228 11.21 24.91 1.85
CA LYS A 228 11.35 26.23 2.49
C LYS A 228 11.04 26.24 4.00
N HIS A 229 10.22 25.30 4.46
CA HIS A 229 9.61 25.31 5.79
C HIS A 229 9.69 23.93 6.47
N PHE A 230 10.81 23.23 6.28
CA PHE A 230 11.12 22.00 6.97
C PHE A 230 12.62 21.94 7.22
N GLY A 231 13.02 21.56 8.44
CA GLY A 231 14.41 21.54 8.88
C GLY A 231 15.12 20.21 8.64
N ASP A 232 16.39 20.17 9.03
CA ASP A 232 17.34 19.09 8.75
C ASP A 232 17.18 17.89 9.68
N VAL A 233 16.66 18.11 10.90
CA VAL A 233 16.54 17.08 11.93
C VAL A 233 15.08 16.80 12.22
N LEU A 234 14.63 15.58 11.95
CA LEU A 234 13.28 15.13 12.30
C LEU A 234 13.06 15.13 13.80
N LEU A 235 11.85 15.50 14.21
CA LEU A 235 11.40 15.48 15.59
C LEU A 235 10.28 14.46 15.75
N ASP A 236 10.24 13.84 16.92
CA ASP A 236 9.08 13.04 17.31
C ASP A 236 7.88 13.95 17.62
N VAL A 237 6.67 13.45 17.36
CA VAL A 237 5.44 14.21 17.55
C VAL A 237 4.30 13.34 18.04
N ASP A 238 3.74 13.73 19.18
CA ASP A 238 2.49 13.17 19.71
C ASP A 238 1.30 13.94 19.11
N VAL A 239 0.35 13.21 18.52
CA VAL A 239 -0.87 13.80 17.96
C VAL A 239 -2.10 13.13 18.58
N GLU A 240 -2.85 13.92 19.34
CA GLU A 240 -4.16 13.53 19.87
C GLU A 240 -5.25 14.32 19.15
N CYS A 241 -6.06 13.64 18.36
CA CYS A 241 -7.21 14.25 17.69
C CYS A 241 -8.27 13.21 17.35
N ASP A 242 -9.47 13.69 17.05
CA ASP A 242 -10.51 12.88 16.44
C ASP A 242 -10.08 12.34 15.06
N GLY A 243 -10.88 11.42 14.53
CA GLY A 243 -10.56 10.69 13.33
C GLY A 243 -11.77 9.90 12.82
N TYR A 244 -11.52 8.98 11.91
CA TYR A 244 -12.54 8.10 11.36
C TYR A 244 -12.04 6.65 11.27
N ASN A 245 -12.99 5.73 11.20
CA ASN A 245 -12.70 4.30 11.01
C ASN A 245 -12.74 3.96 9.52
N LEU A 246 -11.63 3.45 8.98
CA LEU A 246 -11.49 3.10 7.56
C LEU A 246 -12.44 1.96 7.14
N GLY A 247 -12.96 1.18 8.09
CA GLY A 247 -13.89 0.08 7.82
C GLY A 247 -15.19 0.47 7.13
N LYS A 248 -15.61 1.75 7.21
CA LYS A 248 -16.75 2.24 6.42
C LYS A 248 -16.51 2.19 4.89
N PHE A 249 -15.25 2.04 4.48
CA PHE A 249 -14.83 1.93 3.08
C PHE A 249 -14.38 0.51 2.70
N GLU A 250 -14.76 -0.50 3.48
CA GLU A 250 -14.43 -1.90 3.20
C GLU A 250 -14.85 -2.32 1.78
N ASP A 251 -15.99 -1.84 1.29
CA ASP A 251 -16.49 -2.21 -0.05
C ASP A 251 -15.59 -1.70 -1.19
N TYR A 252 -14.90 -0.56 -1.00
CA TYR A 252 -13.94 -0.06 -1.98
C TYR A 252 -12.59 -0.78 -1.90
N LEU A 253 -12.14 -1.14 -0.70
CA LEU A 253 -10.82 -1.73 -0.46
C LEU A 253 -10.81 -3.26 -0.57
N GLY A 254 -11.95 -3.91 -0.33
CA GLY A 254 -12.12 -5.35 -0.36
C GLY A 254 -11.08 -6.09 0.47
N ASN A 255 -10.37 -7.02 -0.17
CA ASN A 255 -9.32 -7.79 0.50
C ASN A 255 -8.19 -6.91 1.06
N ARG A 256 -7.88 -5.76 0.44
CA ARG A 256 -6.86 -4.84 0.98
C ARG A 256 -7.23 -4.35 2.37
N TYR A 257 -8.52 -4.21 2.69
CA TYR A 257 -8.95 -3.87 4.03
C TYR A 257 -8.67 -5.01 5.01
N CYS A 258 -9.27 -6.17 4.73
CA CYS A 258 -9.21 -7.33 5.61
C CYS A 258 -7.79 -7.86 5.83
N ASP A 259 -6.92 -7.79 4.82
CA ASP A 259 -5.53 -8.28 4.88
C ASP A 259 -4.62 -7.43 5.78
N ASN A 260 -5.06 -6.22 6.15
CA ASN A 260 -4.35 -5.32 7.07
C ASN A 260 -4.94 -5.32 8.48
N LEU A 261 -6.04 -6.03 8.73
CA LEU A 261 -6.61 -6.15 10.07
C LEU A 261 -5.72 -7.02 10.97
N LYS A 262 -5.68 -6.66 12.25
CA LYS A 262 -5.02 -7.42 13.31
C LYS A 262 -6.01 -7.61 14.46
N GLY A 263 -5.90 -8.74 15.15
CA GLY A 263 -6.76 -9.04 16.29
C GLY A 263 -6.28 -10.24 17.07
N GLU A 264 -6.71 -10.28 18.33
CA GLU A 264 -6.40 -11.35 19.27
C GLU A 264 -7.57 -12.33 19.34
N VAL A 265 -7.29 -13.64 19.40
CA VAL A 265 -8.32 -14.67 19.57
C VAL A 265 -8.86 -14.62 20.99
N VAL A 266 -10.18 -14.51 21.15
CA VAL A 266 -10.85 -14.37 22.46
C VAL A 266 -11.91 -15.45 22.73
N GLY A 267 -11.86 -16.57 22.00
CA GLY A 267 -12.83 -17.65 22.18
C GLY A 267 -12.37 -18.97 21.57
N GLY A 268 -13.16 -20.03 21.80
CA GLY A 268 -12.90 -21.36 21.25
C GLY A 268 -13.14 -21.47 19.74
N ASN A 269 -12.66 -22.56 19.14
CA ASN A 269 -12.88 -22.84 17.71
C ASN A 269 -14.36 -23.18 17.45
N LEU A 270 -15.08 -22.28 16.78
CA LEU A 270 -16.50 -22.44 16.44
C LEU A 270 -16.77 -23.53 15.39
N LEU A 271 -15.74 -24.01 14.69
CA LEU A 271 -15.84 -25.13 13.76
C LEU A 271 -15.50 -26.49 14.38
N LYS A 272 -15.13 -26.54 15.67
CA LYS A 272 -14.83 -27.80 16.36
C LYS A 272 -16.02 -28.76 16.26
N GLY A 273 -15.76 -29.98 15.78
CA GLY A 273 -16.78 -31.03 15.61
C GLY A 273 -17.74 -30.84 14.42
N LYS A 274 -17.65 -29.75 13.66
CA LYS A 274 -18.49 -29.55 12.46
C LYS A 274 -17.90 -30.28 11.26
N LYS A 275 -18.69 -31.13 10.60
CA LYS A 275 -18.34 -31.85 9.37
C LYS A 275 -18.57 -31.00 8.12
N TRP A 276 -17.87 -31.30 7.04
CA TRP A 276 -18.16 -30.72 5.74
C TRP A 276 -19.48 -31.28 5.19
N ARG A 277 -20.30 -30.41 4.59
CA ARG A 277 -21.39 -30.83 3.72
C ARG A 277 -20.85 -30.84 2.31
N VAL A 278 -20.85 -31.98 1.65
CA VAL A 278 -20.41 -32.16 0.26
C VAL A 278 -21.65 -32.45 -0.57
N LYS A 279 -21.86 -31.67 -1.64
CA LYS A 279 -22.83 -32.00 -2.69
C LYS A 279 -22.07 -32.54 -3.90
N GLU A 280 -22.42 -33.74 -4.33
CA GLU A 280 -21.85 -34.37 -5.53
C GLU A 280 -22.17 -33.55 -6.79
N ILE A 281 -21.19 -33.50 -7.69
CA ILE A 281 -21.28 -32.87 -9.00
C ILE A 281 -20.49 -33.72 -9.97
N GLU A 282 -21.01 -33.87 -11.17
CA GLU A 282 -20.28 -34.47 -12.28
C GLU A 282 -18.91 -33.79 -12.50
N GLY A 283 -17.85 -34.60 -12.60
CA GLY A 283 -16.48 -34.12 -12.75
C GLY A 283 -15.84 -33.58 -11.47
N VAL A 284 -16.50 -33.70 -10.30
CA VAL A 284 -15.89 -33.40 -8.99
C VAL A 284 -16.13 -34.53 -7.99
N GLY A 285 -15.07 -35.24 -7.63
CA GLY A 285 -15.07 -36.16 -6.49
C GLY A 285 -14.74 -35.42 -5.20
N GLY A 286 -15.54 -35.59 -4.15
CA GLY A 286 -15.28 -34.94 -2.86
C GLY A 286 -15.65 -35.81 -1.67
N TRP A 287 -14.73 -35.98 -0.73
CA TRP A 287 -14.97 -36.77 0.49
C TRP A 287 -14.14 -36.24 1.67
N GLU A 288 -14.63 -36.47 2.88
CA GLU A 288 -13.93 -36.18 4.13
C GLU A 288 -13.53 -37.52 4.78
N LEU A 289 -12.22 -37.78 4.89
CA LEU A 289 -11.73 -39.03 5.47
C LEU A 289 -12.02 -39.09 6.98
N GLY A 290 -12.73 -40.14 7.41
CA GLY A 290 -13.14 -40.37 8.81
C GLY A 290 -14.60 -40.04 9.14
N ALA A 291 -15.41 -39.64 8.16
CA ALA A 291 -16.88 -39.67 8.22
C ALA A 291 -17.35 -40.58 7.09
N GLY A 292 -17.84 -41.78 7.41
CA GLY A 292 -17.98 -42.88 6.43
C GLY A 292 -18.68 -42.49 5.12
N SER A 293 -17.90 -42.51 4.02
CA SER A 293 -18.30 -43.01 2.69
C SER A 293 -17.11 -42.96 1.70
N GLY A 294 -16.82 -44.11 1.07
CA GLY A 294 -16.47 -44.20 -0.36
C GLY A 294 -15.02 -44.06 -0.85
N GLY A 295 -14.03 -43.67 -0.04
CA GLY A 295 -12.62 -43.61 -0.48
C GLY A 295 -11.82 -44.87 -0.17
N ASP A 296 -10.71 -45.11 -0.89
CA ASP A 296 -9.75 -46.23 -0.72
C ASP A 296 -9.06 -46.31 0.67
N GLY A 297 -9.47 -45.47 1.62
CA GLY A 297 -9.00 -45.47 3.01
C GLY A 297 -7.61 -44.87 3.23
N SER A 298 -6.94 -44.34 2.20
CA SER A 298 -5.51 -44.01 2.23
C SER A 298 -5.10 -42.61 2.75
N GLY A 299 -5.97 -41.87 3.46
CA GLY A 299 -5.65 -40.48 3.86
C GLY A 299 -5.90 -40.08 5.32
N GLU A 300 -5.35 -38.92 5.71
CA GLU A 300 -5.39 -38.38 7.08
C GLU A 300 -6.82 -38.04 7.56
N LYS A 301 -7.18 -38.49 8.77
CA LYS A 301 -8.47 -38.20 9.41
C LYS A 301 -8.69 -36.68 9.57
N GLY A 302 -9.84 -36.17 9.13
CA GLY A 302 -10.19 -34.74 9.24
C GLY A 302 -9.65 -33.85 8.11
N VAL A 303 -9.15 -34.47 7.03
CA VAL A 303 -8.79 -33.80 5.79
C VAL A 303 -9.93 -33.94 4.78
N LEU A 304 -10.37 -32.80 4.24
CA LEU A 304 -11.24 -32.77 3.05
C LEU A 304 -10.38 -32.96 1.81
N SER A 305 -10.73 -33.92 0.97
CA SER A 305 -10.14 -34.16 -0.34
C SER A 305 -11.14 -33.78 -1.43
N LEU A 306 -10.70 -33.02 -2.42
CA LEU A 306 -11.47 -32.65 -3.61
C LEU A 306 -10.63 -32.94 -4.86
N GLU A 307 -11.18 -33.71 -5.77
CA GLU A 307 -10.59 -34.04 -7.07
C GLU A 307 -11.44 -33.44 -8.17
N PHE A 308 -10.81 -32.65 -9.03
CA PHE A 308 -11.45 -32.01 -10.17
C PHE A 308 -10.96 -32.65 -11.46
N GLU A 309 -11.90 -33.08 -12.30
CA GLU A 309 -11.64 -33.61 -13.64
C GLU A 309 -12.48 -32.86 -14.67
N ASN A 310 -12.13 -31.58 -14.89
CA ASN A 310 -12.78 -30.68 -15.85
C ASN A 310 -14.33 -30.70 -15.75
N PRO A 311 -14.89 -30.34 -14.58
CA PRO A 311 -16.33 -30.29 -14.41
C PRO A 311 -16.96 -29.32 -15.41
N LYS A 312 -18.21 -29.58 -15.78
CA LYS A 312 -19.01 -28.75 -16.71
C LYS A 312 -18.97 -27.26 -16.36
N HIS A 313 -18.95 -26.96 -15.06
CA HIS A 313 -18.75 -25.60 -14.54
C HIS A 313 -17.53 -25.58 -13.63
N SER A 314 -16.58 -24.70 -13.94
CA SER A 314 -15.38 -24.55 -13.13
C SER A 314 -15.64 -23.71 -11.86
N ASN A 315 -16.81 -23.11 -11.69
CA ASN A 315 -17.20 -22.39 -10.48
C ASN A 315 -17.64 -23.36 -9.37
N TYR A 316 -16.79 -23.60 -8.36
CA TYR A 316 -17.04 -24.57 -7.29
C TYR A 316 -17.34 -23.92 -5.93
N TYR A 317 -18.51 -24.22 -5.34
CA TYR A 317 -18.97 -23.75 -4.02
C TYR A 317 -19.81 -24.80 -3.26
N HIS A 318 -19.71 -26.06 -3.67
CA HIS A 318 -20.65 -27.11 -3.28
C HIS A 318 -20.26 -27.84 -1.99
N THR A 319 -19.09 -27.51 -1.43
CA THR A 319 -18.62 -28.03 -0.15
C THR A 319 -18.50 -26.92 0.88
N TYR A 320 -19.22 -27.06 2.00
CA TYR A 320 -19.26 -26.01 3.01
C TYR A 320 -19.55 -26.50 4.45
N LYS A 321 -19.16 -25.69 5.44
CA LYS A 321 -19.60 -25.78 6.84
C LYS A 321 -20.49 -24.59 7.16
N VAL A 322 -21.45 -24.75 8.09
CA VAL A 322 -22.32 -23.66 8.56
C VAL A 322 -22.06 -23.39 10.03
N CYS A 323 -21.91 -22.12 10.40
CA CYS A 323 -21.69 -21.69 11.77
C CYS A 323 -22.56 -20.49 12.14
N LYS A 324 -23.15 -20.52 13.34
CA LYS A 324 -23.77 -19.32 13.93
C LYS A 324 -22.67 -18.33 14.31
N VAL A 325 -22.95 -17.05 14.12
CA VAL A 325 -22.05 -15.94 14.45
C VAL A 325 -22.88 -14.76 14.94
N GLU A 326 -22.23 -13.84 15.64
CA GLU A 326 -22.82 -12.61 16.14
C GLU A 326 -22.73 -11.51 15.07
N PRO A 327 -23.69 -10.55 15.05
CA PRO A 327 -23.61 -9.36 14.21
C PRO A 327 -22.48 -8.42 14.63
N ASN A 328 -21.98 -7.61 13.69
CA ASN A 328 -20.95 -6.58 13.92
C ASN A 328 -19.70 -7.06 14.67
N THR A 329 -19.36 -8.34 14.54
CA THR A 329 -18.34 -9.02 15.34
C THR A 329 -17.19 -9.46 14.45
N TYR A 330 -15.98 -9.32 14.96
CA TYR A 330 -14.79 -9.78 14.25
C TYR A 330 -14.54 -11.26 14.46
N TYR A 331 -14.20 -11.94 13.37
CA TYR A 331 -13.79 -13.33 13.37
C TYR A 331 -12.52 -13.52 12.56
N LYS A 332 -11.75 -14.56 12.90
CA LYS A 332 -10.62 -15.07 12.14
C LYS A 332 -10.92 -16.46 11.63
N LEU A 333 -10.98 -16.60 10.31
CA LEU A 333 -10.91 -17.90 9.64
C LEU A 333 -9.46 -18.26 9.39
N SER A 334 -9.08 -19.51 9.64
CA SER A 334 -7.76 -20.05 9.27
C SER A 334 -7.86 -21.52 8.86
N GLY A 335 -6.85 -22.01 8.15
CA GLY A 335 -6.70 -23.42 7.79
C GLY A 335 -5.48 -23.65 6.91
N TYR A 336 -5.29 -24.90 6.47
CA TYR A 336 -4.22 -25.27 5.55
C TYR A 336 -4.82 -25.84 4.26
N ILE A 337 -4.26 -25.43 3.13
CA ILE A 337 -4.63 -25.90 1.79
C ILE A 337 -3.39 -26.46 1.12
N LYS A 338 -3.47 -27.69 0.61
CA LYS A 338 -2.47 -28.30 -0.27
C LYS A 338 -3.11 -28.52 -1.64
N ALA A 339 -2.34 -28.35 -2.72
CA ALA A 339 -2.82 -28.60 -4.07
C ALA A 339 -1.82 -29.47 -4.85
N GLU A 340 -2.34 -30.42 -5.63
CA GLU A 340 -1.56 -31.30 -6.49
C GLU A 340 -2.01 -31.08 -7.93
N ASN A 341 -1.13 -30.47 -8.73
CA ASN A 341 -1.36 -30.16 -10.13
C ASN A 341 -2.70 -29.45 -10.38
N LEU A 342 -3.08 -28.49 -9.52
CA LEU A 342 -4.31 -27.72 -9.68
C LEU A 342 -4.19 -26.75 -10.86
N GLN A 343 -4.69 -27.19 -12.01
CA GLN A 343 -4.72 -26.44 -13.25
C GLN A 343 -5.98 -25.60 -13.30
N VAL A 344 -5.78 -24.29 -13.46
CA VAL A 344 -6.82 -23.29 -13.67
C VAL A 344 -6.37 -22.35 -14.78
N ASN A 345 -7.31 -21.67 -15.43
CA ASN A 345 -6.95 -20.61 -16.36
C ASN A 345 -6.14 -19.52 -15.63
N LYS A 346 -5.15 -18.97 -16.33
CA LYS A 346 -4.19 -17.99 -15.78
C LYS A 346 -4.88 -16.82 -15.06
N ASP A 347 -5.97 -16.32 -15.64
CA ASP A 347 -6.69 -15.14 -15.16
C ASP A 347 -7.83 -15.46 -14.17
N GLU A 348 -8.04 -16.74 -13.84
CA GLU A 348 -9.09 -17.16 -12.91
C GLU A 348 -8.55 -17.41 -11.50
N SER A 349 -9.44 -17.45 -10.52
CA SER A 349 -9.02 -17.70 -9.14
C SER A 349 -8.53 -19.14 -8.94
N GLY A 350 -7.59 -19.30 -8.02
CA GLY A 350 -7.23 -20.60 -7.49
C GLY A 350 -8.26 -21.13 -6.49
N PHE A 351 -7.89 -22.18 -5.77
CA PHE A 351 -8.71 -22.69 -4.68
C PHE A 351 -8.46 -21.90 -3.39
N ARG A 352 -9.50 -21.67 -2.60
CA ARG A 352 -9.45 -20.91 -1.34
C ARG A 352 -10.56 -21.30 -0.36
N LEU A 353 -10.48 -20.75 0.85
CA LEU A 353 -11.61 -20.74 1.76
C LEU A 353 -12.38 -19.42 1.61
N GLU A 354 -13.69 -19.51 1.42
CA GLU A 354 -14.59 -18.36 1.35
C GLU A 354 -15.55 -18.34 2.55
N ILE A 355 -15.72 -17.16 3.15
CA ILE A 355 -16.75 -16.84 4.12
C ILE A 355 -17.89 -16.18 3.36
N GLN A 356 -19.11 -16.68 3.51
CA GLN A 356 -20.30 -16.09 2.92
C GLN A 356 -21.41 -16.02 3.96
N ASP A 357 -22.28 -15.01 3.89
CA ASP A 357 -23.50 -15.00 4.70
C ASP A 357 -24.36 -16.24 4.39
N ALA A 358 -24.95 -16.87 5.40
CA ALA A 358 -25.75 -18.08 5.21
C ALA A 358 -26.99 -17.87 4.32
N ARG A 359 -27.50 -16.63 4.23
CA ARG A 359 -28.58 -16.22 3.30
C ARG A 359 -28.16 -16.32 1.83
N GLY A 360 -26.86 -16.36 1.55
CA GLY A 360 -26.28 -16.57 0.23
C GLY A 360 -25.90 -15.28 -0.51
N TRP A 361 -24.99 -15.42 -1.48
CA TRP A 361 -24.48 -14.33 -2.31
C TRP A 361 -25.56 -13.51 -3.00
N THR A 362 -26.59 -14.15 -3.56
CA THR A 362 -27.66 -13.46 -4.30
C THR A 362 -28.48 -12.51 -3.44
N LYS A 363 -28.50 -12.71 -2.12
CA LYS A 363 -29.24 -11.88 -1.15
C LYS A 363 -28.41 -10.76 -0.55
N THR A 364 -27.15 -11.04 -0.21
CA THR A 364 -26.33 -10.12 0.61
C THR A 364 -25.18 -9.49 -0.14
N LYS A 365 -24.74 -10.10 -1.27
CA LYS A 365 -23.52 -9.71 -1.99
C LYS A 365 -22.28 -9.60 -1.08
N TRP A 366 -22.28 -10.33 0.04
CA TRP A 366 -21.22 -10.30 1.04
C TRP A 366 -20.50 -11.64 1.08
N ALA A 367 -19.21 -11.59 0.76
CA ALA A 367 -18.29 -12.70 0.95
C ALA A 367 -16.87 -12.18 1.17
N LYS A 368 -16.05 -12.96 1.88
CA LYS A 368 -14.62 -12.72 2.09
C LYS A 368 -13.86 -13.99 1.78
N SER A 369 -12.66 -13.89 1.22
CA SER A 369 -11.89 -15.08 0.82
C SER A 369 -10.46 -14.99 1.30
N THR A 370 -9.91 -16.12 1.74
CA THR A 370 -8.46 -16.25 1.95
C THR A 370 -7.70 -16.13 0.63
N LYS A 371 -6.37 -16.06 0.68
CA LYS A 371 -5.53 -16.15 -0.51
C LYS A 371 -5.78 -17.45 -1.28
N ASP A 372 -5.57 -17.38 -2.59
CA ASP A 372 -5.69 -18.49 -3.52
C ASP A 372 -4.48 -19.43 -3.46
N VAL A 373 -4.71 -20.70 -3.75
CA VAL A 373 -3.70 -21.73 -4.04
C VAL A 373 -3.91 -22.24 -5.46
N LYS A 374 -2.82 -22.39 -6.23
CA LYS A 374 -2.79 -22.84 -7.63
C LYS A 374 -1.61 -23.78 -7.87
N GLY A 375 -1.68 -24.60 -8.92
CA GLY A 375 -0.60 -25.50 -9.31
C GLY A 375 -0.34 -26.58 -8.26
N SER A 376 0.94 -26.90 -8.07
CA SER A 376 1.38 -27.83 -7.02
C SER A 376 1.97 -27.07 -5.86
N THR A 377 1.46 -27.32 -4.66
CA THR A 377 1.90 -26.71 -3.40
C THR A 377 1.93 -27.77 -2.31
N ASP A 378 2.84 -27.63 -1.35
CA ASP A 378 2.67 -28.29 -0.05
C ASP A 378 1.61 -27.55 0.78
N TRP A 379 1.40 -27.92 2.06
CA TRP A 379 0.45 -27.27 2.95
C TRP A 379 0.72 -25.77 3.11
N VAL A 380 -0.16 -24.97 2.52
CA VAL A 380 -0.17 -23.51 2.62
C VAL A 380 -1.11 -23.08 3.72
N TYR A 381 -0.58 -22.44 4.77
CA TYR A 381 -1.42 -21.75 5.75
C TYR A 381 -2.13 -20.57 5.11
N VAL A 382 -3.45 -20.50 5.34
CA VAL A 382 -4.33 -19.43 4.87
C VAL A 382 -5.13 -18.87 6.03
N GLU A 383 -5.37 -17.56 6.03
CA GLU A 383 -6.21 -16.91 7.03
C GLU A 383 -6.92 -15.67 6.49
N LYS A 384 -7.95 -15.23 7.21
CA LYS A 384 -8.68 -13.98 6.98
C LYS A 384 -9.33 -13.50 8.26
N ILE A 385 -9.08 -12.24 8.64
CA ILE A 385 -9.90 -11.53 9.64
C ILE A 385 -10.99 -10.76 8.90
N PHE A 386 -12.21 -10.77 9.43
CA PHE A 386 -13.36 -10.06 8.85
C PHE A 386 -14.35 -9.64 9.93
N LYS A 387 -15.16 -8.61 9.63
CA LYS A 387 -16.30 -8.17 10.45
C LYS A 387 -17.60 -8.70 9.84
N THR A 388 -18.47 -9.27 10.66
CA THR A 388 -19.78 -9.74 10.19
C THR A 388 -20.76 -8.60 9.92
N LEU A 389 -21.73 -8.85 9.03
CA LEU A 389 -22.82 -7.92 8.74
C LEU A 389 -23.64 -7.59 10.00
N PRO A 390 -24.28 -6.39 10.07
CA PRO A 390 -25.08 -5.98 11.22
C PRO A 390 -26.28 -6.88 11.54
N ASP A 391 -26.76 -7.64 10.57
CA ASP A 391 -27.96 -8.48 10.68
C ASP A 391 -27.68 -9.98 10.45
N VAL A 392 -26.39 -10.39 10.47
CA VAL A 392 -26.03 -11.79 10.28
C VAL A 392 -26.54 -12.65 11.43
N LYS A 393 -26.93 -13.89 11.11
CA LYS A 393 -27.25 -14.94 12.09
C LYS A 393 -26.31 -16.15 11.98
N ALA A 394 -25.81 -16.41 10.77
CA ALA A 394 -24.91 -17.51 10.47
C ALA A 394 -24.13 -17.22 9.19
N ILE A 395 -22.98 -17.90 9.05
CA ILE A 395 -22.13 -17.87 7.86
C ILE A 395 -21.88 -19.28 7.34
N LYS A 396 -21.55 -19.36 6.06
CA LYS A 396 -20.99 -20.53 5.38
C LYS A 396 -19.49 -20.35 5.24
N ILE A 397 -18.73 -21.38 5.61
CA ILE A 397 -17.32 -21.52 5.26
C ILE A 397 -17.25 -22.49 4.09
N ILE A 398 -16.87 -22.01 2.92
CA ILE A 398 -16.98 -22.70 1.64
C ILE A 398 -15.57 -23.07 1.16
N ALA A 399 -15.38 -24.34 0.79
CA ALA A 399 -14.29 -24.78 -0.05
C ALA A 399 -14.55 -24.26 -1.48
N ARG A 400 -13.82 -23.23 -1.89
CA ARG A 400 -14.22 -22.35 -2.99
C ARG A 400 -13.19 -22.34 -4.12
N ARG A 401 -13.69 -22.35 -5.35
CA ARG A 401 -12.96 -21.92 -6.55
C ARG A 401 -13.88 -21.11 -7.46
N ILE A 402 -13.48 -19.92 -7.90
CA ILE A 402 -14.26 -19.05 -8.81
C ILE A 402 -13.64 -19.05 -10.20
N GLY A 403 -14.46 -19.29 -11.21
CA GLY A 403 -14.14 -19.04 -12.61
C GLY A 403 -15.25 -19.56 -13.52
N GLU A 404 -15.13 -19.23 -14.80
CA GLU A 404 -16.16 -19.37 -15.83
C GLU A 404 -15.67 -20.19 -17.02
N LYS A 405 -14.36 -20.29 -17.20
CA LYS A 405 -13.69 -21.02 -18.28
C LYS A 405 -13.51 -22.51 -17.92
N PRO A 406 -13.49 -23.43 -18.89
CA PRO A 406 -13.65 -24.88 -18.65
C PRO A 406 -12.49 -25.60 -17.95
N LEU A 407 -11.32 -24.97 -17.80
CA LEU A 407 -10.16 -25.60 -17.14
C LEU A 407 -10.25 -25.54 -15.60
N LEU A 408 -10.49 -26.71 -15.00
CA LEU A 408 -10.30 -26.98 -13.58
C LEU A 408 -9.96 -28.46 -13.40
N LYS A 409 -8.68 -28.76 -13.19
CA LYS A 409 -8.19 -30.14 -13.05
C LYS A 409 -7.17 -30.25 -11.92
N GLY A 410 -7.15 -31.38 -11.21
CA GLY A 410 -6.18 -31.68 -10.15
C GLY A 410 -6.83 -31.87 -8.79
N LYS A 411 -6.01 -32.03 -7.74
CA LYS A 411 -6.48 -32.34 -6.38
C LYS A 411 -6.22 -31.19 -5.41
N VAL A 412 -7.13 -31.02 -4.46
CA VAL A 412 -6.99 -30.09 -3.36
C VAL A 412 -7.33 -30.77 -2.05
N PHE A 413 -6.50 -30.51 -1.05
CA PHE A 413 -6.69 -30.99 0.31
C PHE A 413 -6.82 -29.82 1.26
N VAL A 414 -7.78 -29.90 2.19
CA VAL A 414 -8.04 -28.86 3.17
C VAL A 414 -8.06 -29.48 4.56
N LYS A 415 -7.26 -28.94 5.48
CA LYS A 415 -7.23 -29.41 6.87
C LYS A 415 -7.19 -28.28 7.89
N ASP A 416 -7.55 -28.66 9.12
CA ASP A 416 -7.45 -27.81 10.31
C ASP A 416 -8.15 -26.44 10.16
N VAL A 417 -9.36 -26.45 9.55
CA VAL A 417 -10.15 -25.23 9.36
C VAL A 417 -10.74 -24.79 10.69
N ARG A 418 -10.38 -23.58 11.12
CA ARG A 418 -10.73 -23.01 12.41
C ARG A 418 -11.39 -21.65 12.23
N LEU A 419 -12.42 -21.38 13.04
CA LEU A 419 -13.05 -20.08 13.13
C LEU A 419 -13.05 -19.62 14.58
N TYR A 420 -12.47 -18.45 14.83
CA TYR A 420 -12.38 -17.87 16.17
C TYR A 420 -13.02 -16.49 16.20
N LYS A 421 -13.71 -16.16 17.29
CA LYS A 421 -14.04 -14.76 17.61
C LYS A 421 -12.73 -14.03 17.93
N VAL A 422 -12.55 -12.83 17.39
CA VAL A 422 -11.35 -12.03 17.64
C VAL A 422 -11.71 -10.65 18.17
N LYS A 423 -10.88 -10.14 19.07
CA LYS A 423 -10.88 -8.74 19.48
C LYS A 423 -10.00 -7.98 18.49
N ALA A 424 -10.64 -7.35 17.51
CA ALA A 424 -10.01 -6.47 16.52
C ALA A 424 -10.70 -5.11 16.55
N LYS A 425 -10.00 -4.08 16.05
CA LYS A 425 -10.54 -2.74 15.85
C LYS A 425 -10.44 -2.38 14.37
N ASP A 426 -11.39 -1.57 13.91
CA ASP A 426 -11.25 -0.91 12.61
C ASP A 426 -9.98 -0.06 12.61
N PHE A 427 -9.36 0.11 11.43
CA PHE A 427 -8.19 0.99 11.34
C PHE A 427 -8.62 2.43 11.53
N TYR A 428 -8.17 3.05 12.61
CA TYR A 428 -8.48 4.42 12.96
C TYR A 428 -7.49 5.38 12.28
N VAL A 429 -8.02 6.38 11.59
CA VAL A 429 -7.24 7.39 10.88
C VAL A 429 -7.43 8.73 11.60
N PRO A 430 -6.40 9.26 12.27
CA PRO A 430 -6.44 10.59 12.85
C PRO A 430 -6.68 11.66 11.78
N TYR A 431 -7.50 12.68 12.08
CA TYR A 431 -7.74 13.77 11.14
C TYR A 431 -6.53 14.68 10.98
N LEU A 432 -5.80 14.95 12.06
CA LEU A 432 -4.54 15.68 11.99
C LEU A 432 -3.39 14.70 11.84
N SER A 433 -2.52 15.00 10.90
CA SER A 433 -1.30 14.26 10.64
C SER A 433 -0.16 15.26 10.59
N VAL A 434 0.86 15.02 11.40
CA VAL A 434 1.94 15.98 11.63
C VAL A 434 3.27 15.33 11.29
N ASN A 435 4.10 16.07 10.57
CA ASN A 435 5.54 15.83 10.48
C ASN A 435 6.24 17.03 11.11
N ALA A 436 7.28 16.80 11.90
CA ALA A 436 7.98 17.87 12.61
C ALA A 436 9.49 17.77 12.40
N SER A 437 10.15 18.92 12.38
CA SER A 437 11.60 19.00 12.28
C SER A 437 12.13 20.26 12.97
N LYS A 438 13.44 20.30 13.17
CA LYS A 438 14.17 21.50 13.58
C LYS A 438 15.31 21.78 12.62
N SER A 439 15.73 23.04 12.56
CA SER A 439 16.99 23.40 11.91
C SER A 439 18.16 22.73 12.61
N GLU A 440 19.25 22.49 11.88
CA GLU A 440 20.49 21.92 12.44
C GLU A 440 21.01 22.72 13.65
N ASP A 441 20.91 24.04 13.62
CA ASP A 441 21.31 24.92 14.72
C ASP A 441 20.31 25.00 15.90
N GLY A 442 19.16 24.32 15.80
CA GLY A 442 18.13 24.27 16.83
C GLY A 442 17.42 25.61 17.09
N LYS A 443 17.52 26.60 16.20
CA LYS A 443 16.85 27.92 16.36
C LYS A 443 15.46 27.98 15.76
N LYS A 444 15.09 26.98 14.97
CA LYS A 444 13.76 26.89 14.34
C LYS A 444 13.14 25.53 14.55
N VAL A 445 11.84 25.54 14.81
CA VAL A 445 10.97 24.36 14.77
C VAL A 445 10.00 24.52 13.63
N TYR A 446 9.78 23.43 12.90
CA TYR A 446 8.91 23.36 11.75
C TYR A 446 7.85 22.29 11.98
N LEU A 447 6.62 22.59 11.57
CA LEU A 447 5.52 21.63 11.53
C LEU A 447 4.94 21.59 10.13
N MET A 448 4.69 20.38 9.63
CA MET A 448 3.93 20.12 8.43
C MET A 448 2.66 19.38 8.84
N VAL A 449 1.53 20.07 8.84
CA VAL A 449 0.26 19.56 9.35
C VAL A 449 -0.73 19.37 8.22
N ILE A 450 -1.28 18.16 8.09
CA ILE A 450 -2.34 17.84 7.14
C ILE A 450 -3.63 17.67 7.95
N ASN A 451 -4.66 18.44 7.59
CA ASN A 451 -6.02 18.18 8.06
C ASN A 451 -6.75 17.32 7.02
N LYS A 452 -6.95 16.03 7.34
CA LYS A 452 -7.64 15.03 6.51
C LYS A 452 -9.16 15.15 6.56
N ASN A 453 -9.70 15.96 7.47
CA ASN A 453 -11.14 16.18 7.55
C ASN A 453 -11.61 17.04 6.37
N LEU A 454 -12.52 16.52 5.55
CA LEU A 454 -13.02 17.18 4.35
C LEU A 454 -14.13 18.21 4.65
N GLU A 455 -14.69 18.16 5.86
CA GLU A 455 -15.87 18.93 6.23
C GLU A 455 -15.59 20.04 7.25
N LYS A 456 -14.68 19.79 8.20
CA LYS A 456 -14.48 20.66 9.35
C LYS A 456 -13.05 21.14 9.48
N ASP A 457 -12.92 22.43 9.79
CA ASP A 457 -11.70 22.98 10.36
C ASP A 457 -11.50 22.35 11.75
N ILE A 458 -10.25 22.13 12.13
CA ILE A 458 -9.88 21.53 13.42
C ILE A 458 -9.04 22.52 14.19
N GLU A 459 -9.50 22.91 15.39
CA GLU A 459 -8.67 23.64 16.33
C GLU A 459 -7.87 22.66 17.17
N ALA A 460 -6.56 22.90 17.29
CA ALA A 460 -5.69 22.13 18.16
C ALA A 460 -4.72 23.05 18.92
N GLU A 461 -4.26 22.57 20.07
CA GLU A 461 -3.18 23.20 20.83
C GLU A 461 -1.83 22.59 20.39
N ILE A 462 -0.90 23.44 19.99
CA ILE A 462 0.47 23.07 19.66
C ILE A 462 1.33 23.34 20.89
N ARG A 463 1.97 22.29 21.43
CA ARG A 463 2.85 22.39 22.61
C ARG A 463 4.28 22.03 22.23
N LEU A 464 5.21 22.96 22.46
CA LEU A 464 6.63 22.80 22.18
C LEU A 464 7.32 22.26 23.44
N LYS A 465 7.77 21.01 23.40
CA LYS A 465 8.52 20.37 24.50
C LYS A 465 10.03 20.56 24.26
N GLY A 466 10.75 21.07 25.27
CA GLY A 466 12.20 21.30 25.21
C GLY A 466 12.66 22.49 24.34
N PHE A 467 11.72 23.21 23.71
CA PHE A 467 12.00 24.41 22.93
C PHE A 467 11.50 25.63 23.69
N GLU A 468 12.42 26.53 24.02
CA GLU A 468 12.13 27.67 24.88
C GLU A 468 11.81 28.91 24.04
N THR A 469 10.62 29.46 24.27
CA THR A 469 10.19 30.75 23.71
C THR A 469 9.53 31.57 24.80
N LYS A 470 10.09 32.73 25.18
CA LYS A 470 9.41 33.68 26.08
C LYS A 470 8.21 34.32 25.37
N THR A 471 8.46 34.77 24.15
CA THR A 471 7.48 35.20 23.16
C THR A 471 7.87 34.57 21.83
N GLY A 472 6.93 33.89 21.18
CA GLY A 472 7.14 33.22 19.91
C GLY A 472 6.31 33.86 18.80
N VAL A 473 6.83 33.76 17.57
CA VAL A 473 6.09 34.08 16.35
C VAL A 473 6.04 32.83 15.49
N ALA A 474 4.83 32.35 15.22
CA ALA A 474 4.58 31.25 14.30
C ALA A 474 4.17 31.83 12.94
N LYS A 475 5.02 31.65 11.92
CA LYS A 475 4.72 31.97 10.52
C LYS A 475 4.03 30.79 9.88
N ILE A 476 2.87 31.01 9.29
CA ILE A 476 1.97 29.95 8.86
C ILE A 476 1.70 30.08 7.37
N PHE A 477 1.87 28.98 6.64
CA PHE A 477 1.63 28.87 5.20
C PHE A 477 0.62 27.77 4.94
N ILE A 478 -0.48 28.10 4.26
CA ILE A 478 -1.64 27.20 4.13
C ILE A 478 -1.90 26.95 2.64
N LEU A 479 -1.72 25.72 2.19
CA LEU A 479 -2.16 25.28 0.87
C LEU A 479 -3.62 24.83 0.96
N TRP A 480 -4.52 25.56 0.30
CA TRP A 480 -5.96 25.33 0.44
C TRP A 480 -6.78 25.78 -0.79
N ALA A 481 -7.97 25.18 -0.91
CA ALA A 481 -9.04 25.57 -1.82
C ALA A 481 -10.40 25.16 -1.24
N LYS A 482 -11.51 25.70 -1.76
CA LYS A 482 -12.86 25.38 -1.27
C LYS A 482 -13.24 23.90 -1.41
N ARG A 483 -12.72 23.19 -2.44
CA ARG A 483 -13.00 21.78 -2.73
C ARG A 483 -11.71 20.98 -2.76
N ILE A 484 -11.72 19.77 -2.19
CA ILE A 484 -10.59 18.81 -2.24
C ILE A 484 -10.19 18.46 -3.69
N ALA A 485 -11.16 18.39 -4.60
CA ALA A 485 -10.96 18.10 -6.01
C ALA A 485 -10.59 19.35 -6.86
N ALA A 486 -10.25 20.49 -6.25
CA ALA A 486 -9.84 21.67 -7.01
C ALA A 486 -8.46 21.47 -7.67
N THR A 487 -8.34 21.87 -8.94
CA THR A 487 -7.09 21.86 -9.72
C THR A 487 -6.68 23.29 -10.10
N ASN A 488 -5.44 23.44 -10.59
CA ASN A 488 -4.94 24.67 -11.20
C ASN A 488 -4.84 24.58 -12.75
N GLU A 489 -5.55 23.63 -13.37
CA GLU A 489 -5.57 23.51 -14.85
C GLU A 489 -6.35 24.66 -15.53
N GLY A 490 -7.11 25.45 -14.76
CA GLY A 490 -7.84 26.62 -15.25
C GLY A 490 -7.33 27.92 -14.63
N PHE A 491 -7.63 29.04 -15.30
CA PHE A 491 -7.31 30.39 -14.82
C PHE A 491 -8.59 31.10 -14.30
N PRO A 492 -8.54 31.82 -13.16
CA PRO A 492 -7.41 31.92 -12.23
C PRO A 492 -7.18 30.62 -11.43
N PRO A 493 -5.98 30.39 -10.88
CA PRO A 493 -5.69 29.21 -10.07
C PRO A 493 -6.62 29.14 -8.86
N LYS A 494 -7.20 27.95 -8.62
CA LYS A 494 -8.19 27.71 -7.56
C LYS A 494 -7.53 27.29 -6.25
N VAL A 495 -6.40 26.61 -6.32
CA VAL A 495 -5.60 26.19 -5.17
C VAL A 495 -4.48 27.20 -4.96
N LYS A 496 -4.41 27.77 -3.75
CA LYS A 496 -3.52 28.89 -3.41
C LYS A 496 -2.80 28.64 -2.09
N VAL A 497 -1.70 29.37 -1.90
CA VAL A 497 -0.98 29.46 -0.63
C VAL A 497 -1.42 30.75 0.08
N TYR A 498 -1.96 30.60 1.28
CA TYR A 498 -2.29 31.69 2.19
C TYR A 498 -1.19 31.83 3.24
N LYS A 499 -1.02 33.04 3.78
CA LYS A 499 -0.02 33.34 4.81
C LYS A 499 -0.70 34.00 6.01
N GLU A 500 -0.34 33.52 7.19
CA GLU A 500 -0.82 34.02 8.47
C GLU A 500 0.35 34.10 9.46
N GLU A 501 0.18 34.85 10.54
CA GLU A 501 1.13 34.93 11.63
C GLU A 501 0.38 34.85 12.96
N VAL A 502 0.90 34.07 13.90
CA VAL A 502 0.37 33.97 15.26
C VAL A 502 1.47 34.33 16.25
N GLN A 503 1.21 35.33 17.08
CA GLN A 503 2.04 35.66 18.23
C GLN A 503 1.56 34.89 19.45
N PHE A 504 2.48 34.35 20.22
CA PHE A 504 2.16 33.60 21.43
C PHE A 504 3.20 33.80 22.53
N LYS A 505 2.83 33.44 23.76
CA LYS A 505 3.68 33.52 24.95
C LYS A 505 3.91 32.12 25.51
N GLY A 506 5.08 31.89 26.08
CA GLY A 506 5.46 30.57 26.56
C GLY A 506 5.66 29.59 25.40
N ASN A 507 5.38 28.31 25.65
CA ASN A 507 5.70 27.21 24.75
C ASN A 507 4.48 26.55 24.09
N SER A 508 3.30 27.18 24.14
CA SER A 508 2.13 26.66 23.43
C SER A 508 1.27 27.75 22.82
N PHE A 509 0.51 27.38 21.79
CA PHE A 509 -0.50 28.22 21.17
C PHE A 509 -1.58 27.37 20.51
N ARG A 510 -2.76 27.94 20.33
CA ARG A 510 -3.86 27.29 19.60
C ARG A 510 -3.85 27.75 18.15
N TYR A 511 -4.14 26.82 17.25
CA TYR A 511 -4.31 27.12 15.84
C TYR A 511 -5.46 26.32 15.23
N LYS A 512 -6.20 26.96 14.31
CA LYS A 512 -7.34 26.37 13.61
C LYS A 512 -6.94 25.96 12.20
N PHE A 513 -6.68 24.68 12.01
CA PHE A 513 -6.32 24.08 10.73
C PHE A 513 -7.53 23.98 9.81
N LYS A 514 -7.48 24.65 8.67
CA LYS A 514 -8.56 24.59 7.66
C LYS A 514 -8.84 23.15 7.23
N LYS A 515 -10.10 22.83 6.95
CA LYS A 515 -10.47 21.54 6.36
C LYS A 515 -9.69 21.25 5.08
N HIS A 516 -9.36 19.97 4.86
CA HIS A 516 -8.62 19.47 3.70
C HIS A 516 -7.40 20.33 3.29
N SER A 517 -6.55 20.67 4.25
CA SER A 517 -5.42 21.56 4.01
C SER A 517 -4.08 20.92 4.33
N LEU A 518 -3.03 21.52 3.77
CA LEU A 518 -1.65 21.34 4.20
C LEU A 518 -1.18 22.69 4.78
N THR A 519 -0.72 22.67 6.02
CA THR A 519 -0.22 23.84 6.74
C THR A 519 1.24 23.62 7.12
N ALA A 520 2.13 24.49 6.63
CA ALA A 520 3.49 24.59 7.14
C ALA A 520 3.55 25.69 8.21
N ILE A 521 4.21 25.42 9.34
CA ILE A 521 4.43 26.38 10.43
C ILE A 521 5.92 26.47 10.68
N GLU A 522 6.46 27.69 10.71
CA GLU A 522 7.83 27.99 11.12
C GLU A 522 7.80 28.80 12.41
N ILE A 523 8.50 28.31 13.43
CA ILE A 523 8.60 28.95 14.75
C ILE A 523 10.06 29.23 15.02
N VAL A 524 10.37 30.48 15.40
CA VAL A 524 11.73 30.91 15.78
C VAL A 524 11.84 30.93 17.30
N GLY A 525 12.96 30.42 17.82
CA GLY A 525 13.26 30.31 19.25
C GLY A 525 14.63 29.65 19.48
N SER A 526 14.79 28.93 20.59
CA SER A 526 15.99 28.14 20.86
C SER A 526 15.66 26.91 21.71
N TYR A 527 16.23 25.76 21.37
CA TYR A 527 16.25 24.62 22.30
C TYR A 527 17.11 25.00 23.53
N GLY A 528 16.59 24.76 24.73
CA GLY A 528 17.35 24.95 25.97
C GLY A 528 18.55 24.00 25.98
N VAL A 529 19.71 24.47 26.43
CA VAL A 529 20.87 23.60 26.71
C VAL A 529 20.52 22.79 27.94
N GLY A 530 19.88 21.64 27.74
CA GLY A 530 19.70 20.65 28.78
C GLY A 530 21.06 20.16 29.23
N SER A 531 21.34 20.34 30.52
CA SER A 531 22.41 19.71 31.26
C SER A 531 22.19 18.20 31.31
N ASP A 532 22.42 17.52 30.20
CA ASP A 532 22.66 16.09 30.24
C ASP A 532 24.03 15.91 30.90
N GLY A 533 23.95 15.71 32.22
CA GLY A 533 25.09 15.40 33.06
C GLY A 533 25.87 14.26 32.42
N VAL A 534 27.11 14.59 32.06
CA VAL A 534 28.18 13.61 31.90
C VAL A 534 28.39 12.99 33.29
N GLY A 535 27.60 11.96 33.58
CA GLY A 535 27.88 10.99 34.62
C GLY A 535 28.87 9.99 34.04
N SER A 536 30.11 10.09 34.53
CA SER A 536 31.26 9.20 34.34
C SER A 536 30.94 7.72 34.29
#